data_AF-A0A938M7M2-F1
#
_entry.id   AF-A0A938M7M2-F1
#
_cell.length_a   1.000
_cell.length_b   1.000
_cell.length_c   1.000
_cell.angle_alpha   90.00
_cell.angle_beta   90.00
_cell.angle_gamma   90.00
#
_symmetry.space_group_name_H-M   'P 1'
#
loop_
_entity.id
_entity.type
_entity.pdbx_description
1 polymer ?
#
loop_
_entity_poly.entity_id
_entity_poly.type
_entity_poly.pdbx_seq_one_letter_code
_entity_poly.pdbx_strand_id
1 'polypeptide(L)'
;YPALGHANFNLIGRFNPDCLSVPFLLWAFHWACRRRWTGFFACAVGALLCKETVAPVVAAFSVFLWFRLRNGRAALATLALGVLWFALATGVVIPYFRGGSYDYIRLFYGDLGGQPGRVAAQVLAHPLSLAARLGSVDRVNFVVELLLPLAFLPLAAPSASAAGLPTLFCLLIADDASLHSILFHYRSSLIPVAFLGAICGARRTAAADRWRMTAAGLACAAFFSHYFLAPSPLSQSFDASLFKSTPRAEVVQDLRAAIPPDASVSATAKVALHFANRDNPYVAPNRADSADYVILDLVEPGREWRQAFLCRDRLLGDPRYGLRAFRDNILVFQKGLDDRAERMKRLRFDADELLWRNGRQINPHVKCLAVWFEPTASKSLGPVRECQMTVVWGCLKETDRDFCAAIAVGSPSSGYMVKGPYLPLYGVHPTFLWKVGEAFRETHTVQAPFDLSQAHSLPVGLHIAERVRADALARELEARYGPVVIWN
;
A
#
# COMPACT_ATOMS: atom_id res chain seq x y z
N TYR A 1 -14.38 16.01 7.76
CA TYR A 1 -15.08 15.20 6.74
C TYR A 1 -14.25 13.93 6.46
N PRO A 2 -14.68 12.74 6.89
CA PRO A 2 -13.89 11.49 6.84
C PRO A 2 -13.32 11.16 5.46
N ALA A 3 -14.15 11.27 4.42
CA ALA A 3 -13.74 11.02 3.04
C ALA A 3 -12.60 11.92 2.56
N LEU A 4 -12.50 13.17 3.04
CA LEU A 4 -11.34 14.03 2.75
C LEU A 4 -10.12 13.62 3.58
N GLY A 5 -10.32 13.23 4.85
CA GLY A 5 -9.25 12.71 5.71
C GLY A 5 -8.55 11.51 5.07
N HIS A 6 -9.31 10.49 4.67
CA HIS A 6 -8.77 9.31 3.99
C HIS A 6 -8.14 9.61 2.62
N ALA A 7 -8.58 10.65 1.90
CA ALA A 7 -7.93 11.03 0.66
C ALA A 7 -6.48 11.54 0.88
N ASN A 8 -6.21 12.10 2.06
CA ASN A 8 -4.89 12.62 2.46
C ASN A 8 -4.06 11.61 3.27
N PHE A 9 -4.72 10.81 4.12
CA PHE A 9 -4.09 9.81 5.01
C PHE A 9 -4.09 8.39 4.44
N ASN A 10 -4.54 8.22 3.19
CA ASN A 10 -4.82 6.94 2.52
C ASN A 10 -3.89 5.81 3.00
N LEU A 11 -4.44 4.63 3.32
CA LEU A 11 -3.75 3.44 3.89
C LEU A 11 -2.47 3.01 3.14
N ILE A 12 -2.26 3.52 1.93
CA ILE A 12 -1.13 3.23 1.05
C ILE A 12 -0.06 4.35 1.06
N GLY A 13 -0.26 5.47 1.77
CA GLY A 13 0.72 6.54 1.94
C GLY A 13 1.17 7.24 0.64
N ARG A 14 0.37 7.17 -0.43
CA ARG A 14 0.75 7.73 -1.75
C ARG A 14 0.03 9.04 -2.05
N PHE A 15 0.75 9.96 -2.68
CA PHE A 15 0.17 11.13 -3.34
C PHE A 15 -0.72 10.68 -4.51
N ASN A 16 -1.94 11.21 -4.61
CA ASN A 16 -2.88 10.93 -5.70
C ASN A 16 -3.26 12.24 -6.40
N PRO A 17 -2.93 12.41 -7.70
CA PRO A 17 -3.19 13.65 -8.44
C PRO A 17 -4.66 14.08 -8.45
N ASP A 18 -5.59 13.13 -8.32
CA ASP A 18 -7.03 13.31 -8.19
C ASP A 18 -7.40 14.35 -7.12
N CYS A 19 -6.67 14.34 -6.00
CA CYS A 19 -6.94 15.21 -4.87
C CYS A 19 -6.68 16.68 -5.20
N LEU A 20 -5.78 16.97 -6.15
CA LEU A 20 -5.52 18.34 -6.63
C LEU A 20 -6.70 18.93 -7.39
N SER A 21 -7.62 18.11 -7.92
CA SER A 21 -8.78 18.62 -8.65
C SER A 21 -9.81 19.29 -7.73
N VAL A 22 -9.81 18.93 -6.44
CA VAL A 22 -10.78 19.41 -5.44
C VAL A 22 -10.82 20.95 -5.35
N PRO A 23 -9.69 21.66 -5.10
CA PRO A 23 -9.70 23.13 -5.05
C PRO A 23 -10.13 23.75 -6.38
N PHE A 24 -9.70 23.20 -7.52
CA PHE A 24 -10.09 23.73 -8.84
C PHE A 24 -11.60 23.62 -9.08
N LEU A 25 -12.22 22.49 -8.74
CA LEU A 25 -13.67 22.29 -8.88
C LEU A 25 -14.46 23.24 -7.97
N LEU A 26 -13.99 23.48 -6.74
CA LEU A 26 -14.60 24.45 -5.83
C LEU A 26 -14.50 25.88 -6.37
N TRP A 27 -13.33 26.29 -6.86
CA TRP A 27 -13.15 27.62 -7.48
C TRP A 27 -13.92 27.77 -8.79
N ALA A 28 -14.02 26.71 -9.60
CA ALA A 28 -14.86 26.71 -10.78
C ALA A 28 -16.31 27.02 -10.40
N PHE A 29 -16.87 26.32 -9.41
CA PHE A 29 -18.21 26.61 -8.92
C PHE A 29 -18.36 28.07 -8.43
N HIS A 30 -17.38 28.55 -7.67
CA HIS A 30 -17.38 29.91 -7.16
C HIS A 30 -17.45 30.96 -8.29
N TRP A 31 -16.61 30.81 -9.32
CA TRP A 31 -16.61 31.70 -10.48
C TRP A 31 -17.87 31.58 -11.33
N ALA A 32 -18.41 30.37 -11.49
CA ALA A 32 -19.68 30.14 -12.17
C ALA A 32 -20.84 30.88 -11.48
N CYS A 33 -20.91 30.84 -10.15
CA CYS A 33 -21.91 31.57 -9.37
C CYS A 33 -21.80 33.10 -9.57
N ARG A 34 -20.57 33.62 -9.73
CA ARG A 34 -20.31 35.03 -10.05
C ARG A 34 -20.45 35.37 -11.53
N ARG A 35 -20.82 34.41 -12.37
CA ARG A 35 -20.91 34.52 -13.84
C ARG A 35 -19.60 35.02 -14.48
N ARG A 36 -18.45 34.76 -13.84
CA ARG A 36 -17.12 35.08 -14.36
C ARG A 36 -16.56 33.87 -15.11
N TRP A 37 -16.89 33.79 -16.40
CA TRP A 37 -16.66 32.59 -17.20
C TRP A 37 -15.17 32.30 -17.47
N THR A 38 -14.33 33.32 -17.56
CA THR A 38 -12.87 33.15 -17.73
C THR A 38 -12.27 32.39 -16.56
N GLY A 39 -12.55 32.82 -15.33
CA GLY A 39 -12.11 32.14 -14.11
C GLY A 39 -12.71 30.73 -13.98
N PHE A 40 -13.99 30.57 -14.34
CA PHE A 40 -14.63 29.26 -14.37
C PHE A 40 -13.91 28.27 -15.30
N PHE A 41 -13.69 28.65 -16.56
CA PHE A 41 -13.04 27.77 -17.54
C PHE A 41 -11.57 27.52 -17.22
N ALA A 42 -10.84 28.53 -16.69
CA ALA A 42 -9.46 28.34 -16.23
C ALA A 42 -9.39 27.28 -15.11
N CYS A 43 -10.29 27.35 -14.12
CA CYS A 43 -10.35 26.35 -13.06
C CYS A 43 -10.85 24.99 -13.57
N ALA A 44 -11.81 24.95 -14.49
CA ALA A 44 -12.27 23.70 -15.09
C ALA A 44 -11.14 22.98 -15.84
N VAL A 45 -10.37 23.71 -16.65
CA VAL A 45 -9.17 23.17 -17.32
C VAL A 45 -8.14 22.70 -16.30
N GLY A 46 -7.86 23.51 -15.26
CA GLY A 46 -6.96 23.10 -14.18
C GLY A 46 -7.38 21.79 -13.51
N ALA A 47 -8.68 21.59 -13.27
CA ALA A 47 -9.20 20.33 -12.72
C ALA A 47 -9.02 19.14 -13.68
N LEU A 48 -9.24 19.34 -14.98
CA LEU A 48 -9.11 18.31 -16.01
C LEU A 48 -7.65 17.85 -16.19
N LEU A 49 -6.69 18.75 -16.01
CA LEU A 49 -5.27 18.44 -16.07
C LEU A 49 -4.78 17.58 -14.90
N CYS A 50 -5.54 17.48 -13.80
CA CYS A 50 -5.16 16.66 -12.66
C CYS A 50 -5.31 15.16 -12.93
N LYS A 51 -6.42 14.75 -13.53
CA LYS A 51 -6.70 13.34 -13.88
C LYS A 51 -7.87 13.22 -14.86
N GLU A 52 -7.80 12.23 -15.75
CA GLU A 52 -8.84 11.94 -16.73
C GLU A 52 -10.19 11.60 -16.09
N THR A 53 -10.19 11.02 -14.89
CA THR A 53 -11.41 10.67 -14.13
C THR A 53 -12.18 11.88 -13.60
N VAL A 54 -11.61 13.09 -13.66
CA VAL A 54 -12.28 14.35 -13.30
C VAL A 54 -13.22 14.81 -14.43
N ALA A 55 -12.96 14.37 -15.67
CA ALA A 55 -13.69 14.82 -16.84
C ALA A 55 -15.22 14.56 -16.80
N PRO A 56 -15.70 13.40 -16.33
CA PRO A 56 -17.13 13.17 -16.16
C PRO A 56 -17.79 14.14 -15.16
N VAL A 57 -17.11 14.52 -14.07
CA VAL A 57 -17.63 15.50 -13.11
C VAL A 57 -17.75 16.88 -13.75
N VAL A 58 -16.74 17.32 -14.50
CA VAL A 58 -16.78 18.58 -15.23
C VAL A 58 -17.90 18.58 -16.27
N ALA A 59 -18.03 17.52 -17.06
CA ALA A 59 -19.12 17.36 -18.03
C ALA A 59 -20.49 17.41 -17.34
N ALA A 60 -20.67 16.71 -16.22
CA ALA A 60 -21.91 16.68 -15.46
C ALA A 60 -22.24 18.04 -14.80
N PHE A 61 -21.25 18.87 -14.53
CA PHE A 61 -21.45 20.23 -14.04
C PHE A 61 -22.24 21.12 -15.02
N SER A 62 -22.26 20.77 -16.31
CA SER A 62 -23.13 21.41 -17.32
C SER A 62 -24.61 21.39 -16.93
N VAL A 63 -25.08 20.34 -16.25
CA VAL A 63 -26.47 20.22 -15.75
C VAL A 63 -26.78 21.34 -14.77
N PHE A 64 -25.86 21.62 -13.84
CA PHE A 64 -26.00 22.73 -12.91
C PHE A 64 -26.03 24.08 -13.64
N LEU A 65 -25.14 24.29 -14.61
CA LEU A 65 -25.11 25.52 -15.41
C LEU A 65 -26.41 25.72 -16.20
N TRP A 66 -26.96 24.64 -16.76
CA TRP A 66 -28.17 24.65 -17.57
C TRP A 66 -29.41 24.97 -16.72
N PHE A 67 -29.65 24.19 -15.67
CA PHE A 67 -30.91 24.28 -14.93
C PHE A 67 -30.89 25.36 -13.84
N ARG A 68 -29.76 25.58 -13.16
CA ARG A 68 -29.66 26.56 -12.06
C ARG A 68 -29.20 27.92 -12.52
N LEU A 69 -28.14 27.99 -13.32
CA LEU A 69 -27.61 29.28 -13.79
C LEU A 69 -28.26 29.76 -15.08
N ARG A 70 -29.11 28.92 -15.70
CA ARG A 70 -29.84 29.18 -16.95
C ARG A 70 -28.93 29.71 -18.06
N ASN A 71 -27.72 29.15 -18.16
CA ASN A 71 -26.76 29.51 -19.19
C ASN A 71 -26.43 28.30 -20.07
N GLY A 72 -27.24 28.08 -21.11
CA GLY A 72 -27.09 26.97 -22.05
C GLY A 72 -25.77 27.00 -22.83
N ARG A 73 -25.26 28.19 -23.17
CA ARG A 73 -23.96 28.34 -23.86
C ARG A 73 -22.81 27.84 -23.00
N ALA A 74 -22.73 28.31 -21.76
CA ALA A 74 -21.70 27.86 -20.82
C ALA A 74 -21.86 26.37 -20.48
N ALA A 75 -23.09 25.89 -20.34
CA ALA A 75 -23.37 24.48 -20.11
C ALA A 75 -22.89 23.59 -21.26
N LEU A 76 -23.23 23.92 -22.51
CA LEU A 76 -22.80 23.16 -23.69
C LEU A 76 -21.27 23.19 -23.86
N ALA A 77 -20.65 24.35 -23.66
CA ALA A 77 -19.19 24.48 -23.69
C ALA A 77 -18.50 23.63 -22.60
N THR A 78 -19.08 23.58 -21.39
CA THR A 78 -18.56 22.75 -20.29
C THR A 78 -18.74 21.25 -20.57
N LEU A 79 -19.89 20.86 -21.11
CA LEU A 79 -20.16 19.49 -21.52
C LEU A 79 -19.15 19.04 -22.59
N ALA A 80 -18.98 19.85 -23.64
CA ALA A 80 -18.02 19.58 -24.70
C ALA A 80 -16.59 19.49 -24.15
N LEU A 81 -16.18 20.42 -23.29
CA LEU A 81 -14.86 20.43 -22.67
C LEU A 81 -14.58 19.12 -21.91
N GLY A 82 -15.50 18.66 -21.07
CA GLY A 82 -15.33 17.42 -20.32
C GLY A 82 -15.32 16.17 -21.21
N VAL A 83 -16.25 16.07 -22.17
CA VAL A 83 -16.34 14.91 -23.08
C VAL A 83 -15.12 14.82 -24.00
N LEU A 84 -14.72 15.94 -24.62
CA LEU A 84 -13.58 15.99 -25.51
C LEU A 84 -12.27 15.72 -24.77
N TRP A 85 -12.10 16.27 -23.56
CA TRP A 85 -10.93 15.97 -22.74
C TRP A 85 -10.86 14.49 -22.36
N PHE A 86 -11.98 13.89 -21.94
CA PHE A 86 -12.01 12.46 -21.60
C PHE A 86 -11.59 11.59 -22.80
N ALA A 87 -12.15 11.87 -23.98
CA ALA A 87 -11.82 11.16 -25.21
C ALA A 87 -10.35 11.36 -25.62
N LEU A 88 -9.84 12.59 -25.53
CA LEU A 88 -8.44 12.91 -25.83
C LEU A 88 -7.48 12.21 -24.85
N ALA A 89 -7.75 12.31 -23.55
CA ALA A 89 -6.90 11.74 -22.52
C ALA A 89 -6.84 10.21 -22.61
N THR A 90 -8.00 9.55 -22.71
CA THR A 90 -8.08 8.09 -22.73
C THR A 90 -7.79 7.46 -24.08
N GLY A 91 -8.04 8.17 -25.19
CA GLY A 91 -7.86 7.68 -26.55
C GLY A 91 -6.51 8.03 -27.19
N VAL A 92 -5.86 9.12 -26.75
CA VAL A 92 -4.62 9.60 -27.36
C VAL A 92 -3.50 9.74 -26.34
N VAL A 93 -3.69 10.56 -25.29
CA VAL A 93 -2.60 10.93 -24.37
C VAL A 93 -2.09 9.71 -23.61
N ILE A 94 -2.98 8.98 -22.91
CA ILE A 94 -2.59 7.81 -22.13
C ILE A 94 -2.03 6.71 -23.03
N PRO A 95 -2.67 6.34 -24.16
CA PRO A 95 -2.11 5.31 -25.04
C PRO A 95 -0.74 5.66 -25.62
N TYR A 96 -0.51 6.93 -25.97
CA TYR A 96 0.78 7.41 -26.47
C TYR A 96 1.91 7.17 -25.46
N PHE A 97 1.72 7.57 -24.20
CA PHE A 97 2.77 7.41 -23.18
C PHE A 97 2.87 5.98 -22.63
N ARG A 98 1.76 5.22 -22.61
CA ARG A 98 1.73 3.83 -22.12
C ARG A 98 2.24 2.83 -23.15
N GLY A 99 2.15 3.13 -24.44
CA GLY A 99 2.38 2.17 -25.52
C GLY A 99 1.29 1.09 -25.62
N GLY A 100 0.07 1.37 -25.13
CA GLY A 100 -1.03 0.41 -25.08
C GLY A 100 -2.36 1.06 -24.67
N SER A 101 -3.46 0.31 -24.68
CA SER A 101 -4.80 0.84 -24.41
C SER A 101 -5.00 1.33 -22.97
N TYR A 102 -5.98 2.22 -22.79
CA TYR A 102 -6.49 2.60 -21.47
C TYR A 102 -7.15 1.40 -20.78
N ASP A 103 -6.49 0.84 -19.77
CA ASP A 103 -6.88 -0.46 -19.18
C ASP A 103 -7.88 -0.36 -18.03
N TYR A 104 -8.13 0.82 -17.45
CA TYR A 104 -8.97 0.95 -16.25
C TYR A 104 -10.42 0.49 -16.46
N ILE A 105 -10.94 0.58 -17.69
CA ILE A 105 -12.29 0.07 -17.97
C ILE A 105 -12.32 -1.45 -17.88
N ARG A 106 -11.32 -2.13 -18.46
CA ARG A 106 -11.18 -3.58 -18.35
C ARG A 106 -10.92 -4.01 -16.91
N LEU A 107 -10.13 -3.23 -16.18
CA LEU A 107 -9.73 -3.54 -14.81
C LEU A 107 -10.91 -3.48 -13.82
N PHE A 108 -11.74 -2.45 -13.91
CA PHE A 108 -12.79 -2.19 -12.91
C PHE A 108 -14.20 -2.59 -13.34
N TYR A 109 -14.43 -2.85 -14.63
CA TYR A 109 -15.73 -3.21 -15.20
C TYR A 109 -15.64 -4.45 -16.10
N GLY A 110 -14.69 -5.35 -15.82
CA GLY A 110 -14.45 -6.56 -16.60
C GLY A 110 -15.65 -7.51 -16.60
N ASP A 111 -16.35 -7.61 -15.47
CA ASP A 111 -17.61 -8.34 -15.30
C ASP A 111 -18.76 -7.79 -16.17
N LEU A 112 -18.72 -6.49 -16.47
CA LEU A 112 -19.65 -5.81 -17.39
C LEU A 112 -19.13 -5.78 -18.84
N GLY A 113 -18.12 -6.60 -19.16
CA GLY A 113 -17.57 -6.76 -20.52
C GLY A 113 -16.35 -5.89 -20.85
N GLY A 114 -15.85 -5.08 -19.90
CA GLY A 114 -14.54 -4.43 -19.96
C GLY A 114 -14.34 -3.38 -21.06
N GLN A 115 -15.41 -2.92 -21.71
CA GLN A 115 -15.39 -1.89 -22.76
C GLN A 115 -16.57 -0.93 -22.57
N PRO A 116 -16.41 0.39 -22.81
CA PRO A 116 -17.45 1.37 -22.49
C PRO A 116 -18.82 1.05 -23.09
N GLY A 117 -18.87 0.65 -24.37
CA GLY A 117 -20.12 0.28 -25.04
C GLY A 117 -20.77 -0.98 -24.47
N ARG A 118 -19.97 -1.99 -24.08
CA ARG A 118 -20.49 -3.21 -23.45
C ARG A 118 -20.98 -2.97 -22.03
N VAL A 119 -20.28 -2.13 -21.28
CA VAL A 119 -20.71 -1.72 -19.94
C VAL A 119 -22.07 -1.03 -20.01
N ALA A 120 -22.23 -0.06 -20.93
CA ALA A 120 -23.52 0.60 -21.14
C ALA A 120 -24.61 -0.40 -21.57
N ALA A 121 -24.33 -1.30 -22.51
CA ALA A 121 -25.28 -2.30 -22.96
C ALA A 121 -25.70 -3.26 -21.83
N GLN A 122 -24.76 -3.71 -21.00
CA GLN A 122 -25.04 -4.61 -19.87
C GLN A 122 -25.89 -3.94 -18.78
N VAL A 123 -25.56 -2.69 -18.44
CA VAL A 123 -26.32 -1.87 -17.49
C VAL A 123 -27.77 -1.70 -17.94
N LEU A 124 -28.00 -1.47 -19.24
CA LEU A 124 -29.34 -1.29 -19.80
C LEU A 124 -30.10 -2.61 -19.99
N ALA A 125 -29.40 -3.69 -20.32
CA ALA A 125 -30.01 -5.01 -20.55
C ALA A 125 -30.44 -5.70 -19.25
N HIS A 126 -29.80 -5.39 -18.11
CA HIS A 126 -30.03 -6.09 -16.84
C HIS A 126 -30.39 -5.14 -15.67
N PRO A 127 -31.55 -4.45 -15.73
CA PRO A 127 -31.92 -3.45 -14.73
C PRO A 127 -32.12 -4.01 -13.32
N LEU A 128 -32.60 -5.25 -13.17
CA LEU A 128 -32.74 -5.91 -11.86
C LEU A 128 -31.39 -6.23 -11.23
N SER A 129 -30.44 -6.72 -12.04
CA SER A 129 -29.07 -6.98 -11.60
C SER A 129 -28.35 -5.69 -11.22
N LEU A 130 -28.58 -4.60 -11.98
CA LEU A 130 -28.10 -3.27 -11.64
C LEU A 130 -28.68 -2.79 -10.31
N ALA A 131 -30.00 -2.91 -10.10
CA ALA A 131 -30.64 -2.50 -8.85
C ALA A 131 -30.11 -3.31 -7.65
N ALA A 132 -29.96 -4.63 -7.79
CA ALA A 132 -29.37 -5.48 -6.77
C ALA A 132 -27.90 -5.11 -6.50
N ARG A 133 -27.12 -4.81 -7.54
CA ARG A 133 -25.75 -4.32 -7.42
C ARG A 133 -25.74 -3.00 -6.66
N LEU A 134 -26.46 -1.97 -7.09
CA LEU A 134 -26.51 -0.66 -6.42
C LEU A 134 -27.02 -0.74 -4.97
N GLY A 135 -27.92 -1.67 -4.67
CA GLY A 135 -28.48 -1.91 -3.34
C GLY A 135 -27.62 -2.78 -2.43
N SER A 136 -26.44 -3.24 -2.86
CA SER A 136 -25.57 -4.04 -2.01
C SER A 136 -25.10 -3.26 -0.79
N VAL A 137 -24.89 -3.96 0.33
CA VAL A 137 -24.53 -3.35 1.63
C VAL A 137 -23.33 -2.41 1.50
N ASP A 138 -22.25 -2.84 0.84
CA ASP A 138 -21.03 -2.02 0.69
C ASP A 138 -21.28 -0.71 -0.08
N ARG A 139 -22.15 -0.73 -1.10
CA ARG A 139 -22.47 0.44 -1.94
C ARG A 139 -23.39 1.41 -1.21
N VAL A 140 -24.37 0.88 -0.48
CA VAL A 140 -25.23 1.68 0.40
C VAL A 140 -24.40 2.34 1.50
N ASN A 141 -23.52 1.57 2.15
CA ASN A 141 -22.60 2.08 3.18
C ASN A 141 -21.73 3.19 2.60
N PHE A 142 -21.12 3.01 1.44
CA PHE A 142 -20.32 4.05 0.79
C PHE A 142 -21.10 5.37 0.57
N VAL A 143 -22.34 5.29 0.06
CA VAL A 143 -23.18 6.48 -0.14
C VAL A 143 -23.53 7.13 1.20
N VAL A 144 -23.88 6.33 2.22
CA VAL A 144 -24.16 6.80 3.57
C VAL A 144 -22.94 7.49 4.17
N GLU A 145 -21.76 6.87 4.13
CA GLU A 145 -20.51 7.43 4.64
C GLU A 145 -20.09 8.73 3.93
N LEU A 146 -20.46 8.89 2.64
CA LEU A 146 -20.23 10.11 1.89
C LEU A 146 -21.20 11.24 2.32
N LEU A 147 -22.47 10.93 2.57
CA LEU A 147 -23.52 11.92 2.80
C LEU A 147 -23.81 12.21 4.28
N LEU A 148 -23.63 11.24 5.17
CA LEU A 148 -23.87 11.34 6.61
C LEU A 148 -23.08 12.47 7.26
N PRO A 149 -21.78 12.68 6.99
CA PRO A 149 -21.05 13.81 7.59
C PRO A 149 -21.57 15.18 7.17
N LEU A 150 -22.39 15.24 6.12
CA LEU A 150 -23.08 16.43 5.62
C LEU A 150 -24.57 16.43 6.02
N ALA A 151 -24.96 15.61 7.00
CA ALA A 151 -26.34 15.40 7.45
C ALA A 151 -27.34 15.16 6.32
N PHE A 152 -26.90 14.48 5.25
CA PHE A 152 -27.68 14.22 4.03
C PHE A 152 -28.25 15.47 3.33
N LEU A 153 -27.76 16.67 3.67
CA LEU A 153 -28.15 17.94 3.04
C LEU A 153 -28.01 17.94 1.50
N PRO A 154 -27.05 17.24 0.87
CA PRO A 154 -26.98 17.16 -0.59
C PRO A 154 -28.27 16.62 -1.23
N LEU A 155 -29.04 15.78 -0.55
CA LEU A 155 -30.31 15.24 -1.06
C LEU A 155 -31.41 16.31 -1.15
N ALA A 156 -31.36 17.36 -0.31
CA ALA A 156 -32.31 18.46 -0.35
C ALA A 156 -32.09 19.42 -1.54
N ALA A 157 -30.98 19.26 -2.28
CA ALA A 157 -30.67 20.03 -3.48
C ALA A 157 -30.30 19.16 -4.69
N PRO A 158 -31.22 18.32 -5.23
CA PRO A 158 -30.90 17.35 -6.29
C PRO A 158 -30.23 17.99 -7.52
N SER A 159 -30.74 19.12 -7.98
CA SER A 159 -30.15 19.90 -9.09
C SER A 159 -28.70 20.39 -8.88
N ALA A 160 -28.26 20.57 -7.62
CA ALA A 160 -26.88 20.96 -7.31
C ALA A 160 -26.00 19.71 -7.18
N SER A 161 -26.54 18.65 -6.61
CA SER A 161 -25.88 17.35 -6.43
C SER A 161 -25.81 16.53 -7.72
N ALA A 162 -26.63 16.84 -8.73
CA ALA A 162 -26.71 16.12 -10.01
C ALA A 162 -25.38 16.04 -10.75
N ALA A 163 -24.50 17.04 -10.57
CA ALA A 163 -23.17 17.05 -11.16
C ALA A 163 -22.27 15.88 -10.68
N GLY A 164 -22.59 15.25 -9.56
CA GLY A 164 -21.85 14.12 -9.00
C GLY A 164 -22.43 12.77 -9.39
N LEU A 165 -23.68 12.73 -9.90
CA LEU A 165 -24.38 11.48 -10.17
C LEU A 165 -23.66 10.59 -11.19
N PRO A 166 -23.13 11.09 -12.32
CA PRO A 166 -22.46 10.21 -13.28
C PRO A 166 -21.21 9.54 -12.69
N THR A 167 -20.39 10.30 -11.97
CA THR A 167 -19.19 9.76 -11.32
C THR A 167 -19.56 8.82 -10.18
N LEU A 168 -20.54 9.18 -9.34
CA LEU A 168 -21.05 8.29 -8.29
C LEU A 168 -21.56 6.98 -8.89
N PHE A 169 -22.32 7.04 -9.98
CA PHE A 169 -22.81 5.87 -10.68
C PHE A 169 -21.67 4.97 -11.17
N CYS A 170 -20.65 5.53 -11.82
CA CYS A 170 -19.47 4.77 -12.24
C CYS A 170 -18.76 4.10 -11.05
N LEU A 171 -18.56 4.81 -9.94
CA LEU A 171 -17.94 4.23 -8.73
C LEU A 171 -18.78 3.08 -8.15
N LEU A 172 -20.10 3.22 -8.15
CA LEU A 172 -21.01 2.22 -7.60
C LEU A 172 -21.13 0.97 -8.48
N ILE A 173 -21.10 1.07 -9.81
CA ILE A 173 -21.22 -0.12 -10.66
C ILE A 173 -19.90 -0.89 -10.80
N ALA A 174 -18.77 -0.28 -10.44
CA ALA A 174 -17.46 -0.92 -10.48
C ALA A 174 -17.42 -2.20 -9.62
N ASP A 175 -16.67 -3.18 -10.09
CA ASP A 175 -16.48 -4.47 -9.41
C ASP A 175 -15.47 -4.39 -8.27
N ASP A 176 -14.46 -3.53 -8.40
CA ASP A 176 -13.42 -3.36 -7.39
C ASP A 176 -13.94 -2.52 -6.20
N ALA A 177 -13.91 -3.13 -5.01
CA ALA A 177 -14.35 -2.54 -3.75
C ALA A 177 -13.63 -1.23 -3.39
N SER A 178 -12.42 -1.01 -3.89
CA SER A 178 -11.69 0.24 -3.63
C SER A 178 -12.35 1.47 -4.25
N LEU A 179 -13.14 1.32 -5.31
CA LEU A 179 -13.82 2.44 -5.97
C LEU A 179 -15.06 2.92 -5.21
N HIS A 180 -15.71 2.04 -4.45
CA HIS A 180 -16.89 2.37 -3.63
C HIS A 180 -16.57 2.23 -2.14
N SER A 181 -15.48 2.86 -1.70
CA SER A 181 -15.09 2.93 -0.29
C SER A 181 -14.62 4.33 0.07
N ILE A 182 -14.92 4.79 1.29
CA ILE A 182 -14.38 6.06 1.80
C ILE A 182 -12.91 5.97 2.26
N LEU A 183 -12.23 4.84 2.03
CA LEU A 183 -10.82 4.68 2.39
C LEU A 183 -9.86 5.09 1.25
N PHE A 184 -10.28 5.02 -0.03
CA PHE A 184 -9.40 5.25 -1.20
C PHE A 184 -9.68 6.54 -1.97
N HIS A 185 -8.70 7.16 -2.60
CA HIS A 185 -8.83 8.49 -3.22
C HIS A 185 -9.84 8.65 -4.39
N TYR A 186 -10.43 7.59 -4.96
CA TYR A 186 -11.25 7.64 -6.19
C TYR A 186 -12.47 8.57 -6.13
N ARG A 187 -12.99 8.84 -4.92
CA ARG A 187 -14.13 9.75 -4.68
C ARG A 187 -13.76 11.23 -4.62
N SER A 188 -12.48 11.61 -4.72
CA SER A 188 -12.02 13.00 -4.48
C SER A 188 -12.80 14.04 -5.31
N SER A 189 -13.13 13.71 -6.56
CA SER A 189 -13.89 14.61 -7.44
C SER A 189 -15.37 14.78 -7.03
N LEU A 190 -15.93 13.88 -6.22
CA LEU A 190 -17.28 14.00 -5.65
C LEU A 190 -17.34 14.93 -4.45
N ILE A 191 -16.22 15.12 -3.73
CA ILE A 191 -16.17 15.92 -2.49
C ILE A 191 -16.68 17.36 -2.76
N PRO A 192 -16.17 18.11 -3.76
CA PRO A 192 -16.70 19.42 -4.09
C PRO A 192 -18.20 19.39 -4.31
N VAL A 193 -18.70 18.47 -5.13
CA VAL A 193 -20.13 18.40 -5.48
C VAL A 193 -20.99 18.11 -4.25
N ALA A 194 -20.55 17.21 -3.37
CA ALA A 194 -21.25 16.91 -2.12
C ALA A 194 -21.37 18.17 -1.24
N PHE A 195 -20.28 18.92 -1.06
CA PHE A 195 -20.32 20.18 -0.30
C PHE A 195 -21.22 21.24 -0.95
N LEU A 196 -21.20 21.35 -2.27
CA LEU A 196 -22.07 22.27 -3.01
C LEU A 196 -23.56 21.92 -2.85
N GLY A 197 -23.87 20.63 -2.95
CA GLY A 197 -25.17 20.08 -2.64
C GLY A 197 -25.59 20.40 -1.21
N ALA A 198 -24.68 20.21 -0.23
CA ALA A 198 -24.95 20.49 1.17
C ALA A 198 -25.22 21.97 1.44
N ILE A 199 -24.46 22.90 0.84
CA ILE A 199 -24.69 24.35 0.96
C ILE A 199 -26.07 24.71 0.39
N CYS A 200 -26.39 24.23 -0.81
CA CYS A 200 -27.69 24.49 -1.45
C CYS A 200 -28.85 23.85 -0.66
N GLY A 201 -28.61 22.67 -0.08
CA GLY A 201 -29.56 21.93 0.73
C GLY A 201 -29.84 22.63 2.04
N ALA A 202 -28.78 23.04 2.76
CA ALA A 202 -28.86 23.82 3.99
C ALA A 202 -29.71 25.08 3.78
N ARG A 203 -29.48 25.82 2.69
CA ARG A 203 -30.27 27.02 2.37
C ARG A 203 -31.77 26.73 2.17
N ARG A 204 -32.14 25.53 1.73
CA ARG A 204 -33.54 25.12 1.54
C ARG A 204 -34.18 24.62 2.83
N THR A 205 -33.42 23.91 3.67
CA THR A 205 -33.93 23.29 4.90
C THR A 205 -33.90 24.25 6.09
N ALA A 206 -32.89 25.13 6.16
CA ALA A 206 -32.74 26.16 7.16
C ALA A 206 -33.66 27.35 6.85
N ALA A 207 -34.97 27.18 7.05
CA ALA A 207 -35.88 28.31 7.25
C ALA A 207 -35.35 29.20 8.40
N ALA A 208 -35.69 30.49 8.39
CA ALA A 208 -35.15 31.50 9.32
C ALA A 208 -35.20 31.06 10.80
N ASP A 209 -36.19 30.26 11.19
CA ASP A 209 -36.38 29.84 12.58
C ASP A 209 -35.74 28.47 12.92
N ARG A 210 -35.30 27.70 11.91
CA ARG A 210 -34.81 26.31 12.08
C ARG A 210 -33.32 26.13 11.75
N TRP A 211 -32.60 27.22 11.45
CA TRP A 211 -31.18 27.14 11.11
C TRP A 211 -30.33 26.55 12.25
N ARG A 212 -30.67 26.84 13.52
CA ARG A 212 -29.97 26.29 14.69
C ARG A 212 -30.07 24.77 14.75
N MET A 213 -31.24 24.20 14.48
CA MET A 213 -31.43 22.75 14.42
C MET A 213 -30.66 22.13 13.25
N THR A 214 -30.68 22.78 12.08
CA THR A 214 -29.93 22.34 10.91
C THR A 214 -28.42 22.34 11.20
N ALA A 215 -27.91 23.41 11.82
CA ALA A 215 -26.52 23.56 12.21
C ALA A 215 -26.11 22.53 13.28
N ALA A 216 -26.95 22.32 14.30
CA ALA A 216 -26.72 21.31 15.33
C ALA A 216 -26.71 19.90 14.74
N GLY A 217 -27.66 19.56 13.87
CA GLY A 217 -27.69 18.27 13.16
C GLY A 217 -26.45 18.05 12.30
N LEU A 218 -26.04 19.06 11.54
CA LEU A 218 -24.80 19.01 10.75
C LEU A 218 -23.56 18.85 11.64
N ALA A 219 -23.48 19.58 12.75
CA ALA A 219 -22.38 19.48 13.69
C ALA A 219 -22.30 18.10 14.34
N CYS A 220 -23.42 17.55 14.82
CA CYS A 220 -23.50 16.19 15.35
C CYS A 220 -23.10 15.15 14.29
N ALA A 221 -23.68 15.23 13.10
CA ALA A 221 -23.40 14.27 12.04
C ALA A 221 -21.92 14.33 11.60
N ALA A 222 -21.34 15.53 11.50
CA ALA A 222 -19.92 15.72 11.21
C ALA A 222 -19.03 15.18 12.34
N PHE A 223 -19.37 15.44 13.60
CA PHE A 223 -18.62 14.98 14.77
C PHE A 223 -18.61 13.46 14.88
N PHE A 224 -19.80 12.82 14.92
CA PHE A 224 -19.88 11.36 15.05
C PHE A 224 -19.28 10.65 13.84
N SER A 225 -19.55 11.14 12.62
CA SER A 225 -18.90 10.55 11.44
C SER A 225 -17.39 10.70 11.49
N HIS A 226 -16.86 11.82 11.98
CA HIS A 226 -15.41 12.00 12.14
C HIS A 226 -14.84 11.05 13.19
N TYR A 227 -15.48 10.95 14.36
CA TYR A 227 -15.05 10.07 15.44
C TYR A 227 -14.98 8.60 15.00
N PHE A 228 -15.98 8.09 14.28
CA PHE A 228 -16.03 6.69 13.89
C PHE A 228 -15.30 6.36 12.59
N LEU A 229 -15.25 7.30 11.63
CA LEU A 229 -14.84 6.97 10.26
C LEU A 229 -13.55 7.67 9.81
N ALA A 230 -13.07 8.73 10.47
CA ALA A 230 -11.89 9.45 9.99
C ALA A 230 -10.58 8.77 10.42
N PRO A 231 -9.46 9.02 9.72
CA PRO A 231 -8.12 8.57 10.13
C PRO A 231 -7.38 9.70 10.86
N SER A 232 -7.85 10.13 12.03
CA SER A 232 -7.32 11.33 12.70
C SER A 232 -7.10 11.11 14.20
N PRO A 233 -6.26 11.87 14.90
CA PRO A 233 -6.07 11.69 16.36
C PRO A 233 -7.35 11.75 17.20
N LEU A 234 -8.42 12.36 16.67
CA LEU A 234 -9.72 12.47 17.34
C LEU A 234 -10.67 11.30 17.01
N SER A 235 -10.27 10.35 16.16
CA SER A 235 -11.09 9.20 15.77
C SER A 235 -10.78 7.96 16.59
N GLN A 236 -11.77 7.11 16.80
CA GLN A 236 -11.65 5.84 17.53
C GLN A 236 -10.64 4.88 16.90
N SER A 237 -10.53 4.86 15.57
CA SER A 237 -9.64 3.97 14.82
C SER A 237 -8.22 4.51 14.63
N PHE A 238 -7.86 5.59 15.33
CA PHE A 238 -6.53 6.18 15.21
C PHE A 238 -5.47 5.31 15.86
N ASP A 239 -4.48 4.93 15.05
CA ASP A 239 -3.29 4.26 15.53
C ASP A 239 -2.08 5.22 15.44
N ALA A 240 -1.66 5.72 16.60
CA ALA A 240 -0.50 6.60 16.71
C ALA A 240 0.81 5.92 16.32
N SER A 241 0.87 4.58 16.35
CA SER A 241 2.08 3.83 15.98
C SER A 241 2.43 3.99 14.50
N LEU A 242 1.42 4.21 13.63
CA LEU A 242 1.61 4.43 12.19
C LEU A 242 2.39 5.72 11.87
N PHE A 243 2.47 6.65 12.82
CA PHE A 243 3.15 7.94 12.65
C PHE A 243 4.50 8.01 13.38
N LYS A 244 4.92 6.92 14.02
CA LYS A 244 6.23 6.85 14.66
C LYS A 244 7.27 6.36 13.65
N SER A 245 8.45 7.00 13.66
CA SER A 245 9.59 6.48 12.90
C SER A 245 9.97 5.11 13.45
N THR A 246 10.25 4.17 12.57
CA THR A 246 10.74 2.83 12.91
C THR A 246 12.22 2.73 12.54
N PRO A 247 12.99 1.81 13.15
CA PRO A 247 14.37 1.55 12.72
C PRO A 247 14.48 1.24 11.22
N ARG A 248 13.43 0.65 10.63
CA ARG A 248 13.32 0.40 9.18
C ARG A 248 13.34 1.69 8.35
N ALA A 249 12.79 2.78 8.87
CA ALA A 249 12.83 4.07 8.19
C ALA A 249 14.26 4.60 8.06
N GLU A 250 15.10 4.40 9.07
CA GLU A 250 16.53 4.74 9.04
C GLU A 250 17.26 3.89 8.00
N VAL A 251 16.98 2.57 7.94
CA VAL A 251 17.54 1.68 6.89
C VAL A 251 17.22 2.21 5.49
N VAL A 252 15.98 2.59 5.21
CA VAL A 252 15.59 3.13 3.90
C VAL A 252 16.28 4.48 3.61
N GLN A 253 16.47 5.32 4.62
CA GLN A 253 17.22 6.58 4.48
C GLN A 253 18.71 6.34 4.18
N ASP A 254 19.36 5.42 4.89
CA ASP A 254 20.75 5.01 4.64
C ASP A 254 20.92 4.49 3.20
N LEU A 255 20.01 3.64 2.75
CA LEU A 255 20.00 3.11 1.37
C LEU A 255 19.83 4.23 0.34
N ARG A 256 18.93 5.19 0.60
CA ARG A 256 18.73 6.34 -0.29
C ARG A 256 19.98 7.20 -0.41
N ALA A 257 20.72 7.39 0.68
CA ALA A 257 21.96 8.15 0.70
C ALA A 257 23.12 7.42 0.00
N ALA A 258 23.15 6.08 0.07
CA ALA A 258 24.20 5.27 -0.54
C ALA A 258 24.06 5.08 -2.06
N ILE A 259 22.86 5.26 -2.62
CA ILE A 259 22.58 5.09 -4.05
C ILE A 259 22.80 6.43 -4.78
N PRO A 260 23.57 6.46 -5.89
CA PRO A 260 23.80 7.67 -6.68
C PRO A 260 22.50 8.36 -7.13
N PRO A 261 22.43 9.70 -7.13
CA PRO A 261 21.20 10.45 -7.44
C PRO A 261 20.69 10.24 -8.87
N ASP A 262 21.60 10.01 -9.81
CA ASP A 262 21.38 9.80 -11.24
C ASP A 262 21.08 8.33 -11.63
N ALA A 263 21.32 7.39 -10.73
CA ALA A 263 21.05 5.98 -10.98
C ALA A 263 19.55 5.69 -11.08
N SER A 264 19.18 4.82 -12.03
CA SER A 264 17.82 4.30 -12.14
C SER A 264 17.52 3.29 -11.03
N VAL A 265 16.33 3.38 -10.42
CA VAL A 265 15.96 2.57 -9.26
C VAL A 265 14.59 1.92 -9.48
N SER A 266 14.53 0.60 -9.37
CA SER A 266 13.28 -0.16 -9.29
C SER A 266 13.10 -0.69 -7.87
N ALA A 267 12.08 -0.25 -7.14
CA ALA A 267 11.88 -0.67 -5.75
C ALA A 267 10.45 -1.14 -5.47
N THR A 268 10.25 -1.96 -4.44
CA THR A 268 8.88 -2.28 -3.98
C THR A 268 8.13 -1.01 -3.58
N ALA A 269 6.81 -1.02 -3.72
CA ALA A 269 5.93 0.15 -3.64
C ALA A 269 6.28 1.21 -2.58
N LYS A 270 6.33 0.83 -1.30
CA LYS A 270 6.59 1.80 -0.21
C LYS A 270 8.00 2.34 -0.28
N VAL A 271 8.98 1.49 -0.57
CA VAL A 271 10.39 1.91 -0.71
C VAL A 271 10.56 2.84 -1.91
N ALA A 272 9.89 2.55 -3.04
CA ALA A 272 9.96 3.36 -4.26
C ALA A 272 9.56 4.83 -4.04
N LEU A 273 8.64 5.11 -3.11
CA LEU A 273 8.24 6.48 -2.76
C LEU A 273 9.41 7.34 -2.26
N HIS A 274 10.41 6.73 -1.62
CA HIS A 274 11.61 7.44 -1.16
C HIS A 274 12.56 7.80 -2.31
N PHE A 275 12.35 7.23 -3.50
CA PHE A 275 13.14 7.46 -4.70
C PHE A 275 12.37 8.26 -5.77
N ALA A 276 11.14 8.70 -5.48
CA ALA A 276 10.25 9.36 -6.44
C ALA A 276 10.77 10.69 -7.02
N ASN A 277 11.76 11.33 -6.37
CA ASN A 277 12.38 12.57 -6.86
C ASN A 277 13.51 12.33 -7.90
N ARG A 278 13.68 11.09 -8.38
CA ARG A 278 14.63 10.75 -9.45
C ARG A 278 13.93 10.81 -10.80
N ASP A 279 14.71 10.86 -11.88
CA ASP A 279 14.17 10.85 -13.25
C ASP A 279 13.65 9.46 -13.67
N ASN A 280 14.20 8.39 -13.09
CA ASN A 280 13.85 7.00 -13.44
C ASN A 280 13.48 6.13 -12.22
N PRO A 281 12.43 6.48 -11.43
CA PRO A 281 11.92 5.64 -10.36
C PRO A 281 10.87 4.66 -10.91
N TYR A 282 11.03 3.39 -10.60
CA TYR A 282 10.10 2.34 -10.99
C TYR A 282 9.60 1.58 -9.77
N VAL A 283 8.38 1.06 -9.87
CA VAL A 283 7.81 0.13 -8.89
C VAL A 283 8.08 -1.28 -9.38
N ALA A 284 8.89 -2.02 -8.62
CA ALA A 284 9.22 -3.41 -8.91
C ALA A 284 7.93 -4.26 -9.04
N PRO A 285 7.85 -5.18 -10.01
CA PRO A 285 8.93 -5.67 -10.86
C PRO A 285 9.13 -4.89 -12.17
N ASN A 286 8.44 -3.77 -12.37
CA ASN A 286 8.59 -3.00 -13.62
C ASN A 286 10.01 -2.46 -13.74
N ARG A 287 10.65 -2.69 -14.88
CA ARG A 287 12.03 -2.27 -15.19
C ARG A 287 13.11 -2.81 -14.24
N ALA A 288 12.79 -3.82 -13.40
CA ALA A 288 13.77 -4.43 -12.52
C ALA A 288 14.91 -5.14 -13.28
N ASP A 289 14.70 -5.50 -14.54
CA ASP A 289 15.66 -6.13 -15.45
C ASP A 289 16.60 -5.16 -16.16
N SER A 290 16.33 -3.85 -16.06
CA SER A 290 17.05 -2.80 -16.76
C SER A 290 17.61 -1.72 -15.83
N ALA A 291 16.99 -1.51 -14.66
CA ALA A 291 17.41 -0.53 -13.65
C ALA A 291 18.81 -0.81 -13.08
N ASP A 292 19.52 0.24 -12.69
CA ASP A 292 20.87 0.14 -12.10
C ASP A 292 20.83 -0.46 -10.69
N TYR A 293 19.80 -0.12 -9.93
CA TYR A 293 19.54 -0.68 -8.60
C TYR A 293 18.13 -1.25 -8.51
N VAL A 294 17.99 -2.43 -7.89
CA VAL A 294 16.69 -3.01 -7.53
C VAL A 294 16.60 -3.21 -6.03
N ILE A 295 15.59 -2.64 -5.39
CA ILE A 295 15.41 -2.70 -3.94
C ILE A 295 14.13 -3.47 -3.62
N LEU A 296 14.26 -4.62 -2.97
CA LEU A 296 13.14 -5.50 -2.68
C LEU A 296 12.91 -5.62 -1.18
N ASP A 297 11.81 -5.05 -0.71
CA ASP A 297 11.29 -5.32 0.62
C ASP A 297 10.50 -6.64 0.62
N LEU A 298 11.04 -7.67 1.29
CA LEU A 298 10.45 -9.01 1.32
C LEU A 298 9.34 -9.18 2.36
N VAL A 299 9.13 -8.20 3.24
CA VAL A 299 8.10 -8.23 4.30
C VAL A 299 7.03 -7.17 4.09
N GLU A 300 7.12 -6.37 3.02
CA GLU A 300 6.10 -5.38 2.67
C GLU A 300 4.72 -6.05 2.46
N PRO A 301 3.71 -5.72 3.28
CA PRO A 301 2.37 -6.29 3.13
C PRO A 301 1.66 -5.68 1.92
N GLY A 302 1.00 -6.51 1.11
CA GLY A 302 0.18 -6.06 -0.03
C GLY A 302 0.25 -6.98 -1.25
N ARG A 303 -0.56 -6.73 -2.29
CA ARG A 303 -0.64 -7.61 -3.49
C ARG A 303 0.71 -7.84 -4.19
N GLU A 304 1.68 -6.93 -3.99
CA GLU A 304 3.01 -6.96 -4.60
C GLU A 304 3.97 -7.94 -3.91
N TRP A 305 3.64 -8.47 -2.71
CA TRP A 305 4.58 -9.33 -1.96
C TRP A 305 5.01 -10.56 -2.77
N ARG A 306 4.11 -11.22 -3.52
CA ARG A 306 4.50 -12.37 -4.36
C ARG A 306 5.45 -11.95 -5.49
N GLN A 307 5.23 -10.75 -6.04
CA GLN A 307 6.03 -10.23 -7.14
C GLN A 307 7.45 -9.89 -6.67
N ALA A 308 7.62 -9.39 -5.45
CA ALA A 308 8.94 -9.14 -4.87
C ALA A 308 9.79 -10.43 -4.82
N PHE A 309 9.20 -11.57 -4.49
CA PHE A 309 9.93 -12.85 -4.42
C PHE A 309 10.26 -13.40 -5.81
N LEU A 310 9.31 -13.36 -6.74
CA LEU A 310 9.59 -13.74 -8.12
C LEU A 310 10.68 -12.85 -8.74
N CYS A 311 10.68 -11.56 -8.39
CA CYS A 311 11.72 -10.62 -8.79
C CYS A 311 13.07 -10.97 -8.15
N ARG A 312 13.10 -11.25 -6.83
CA ARG A 312 14.28 -11.71 -6.11
C ARG A 312 14.89 -12.94 -6.76
N ASP A 313 14.10 -13.98 -6.98
CA ASP A 313 14.57 -15.26 -7.50
C ASP A 313 15.16 -15.10 -8.91
N ARG A 314 14.51 -14.26 -9.73
CA ARG A 314 15.03 -13.89 -11.05
C ARG A 314 16.37 -13.15 -10.95
N LEU A 315 16.48 -12.14 -10.09
CA LEU A 315 17.69 -11.33 -9.94
C LEU A 315 18.85 -12.11 -9.34
N LEU A 316 18.59 -13.01 -8.39
CA LEU A 316 19.60 -13.93 -7.85
C LEU A 316 20.15 -14.89 -8.92
N GLY A 317 19.33 -15.21 -9.94
CA GLY A 317 19.69 -16.04 -11.08
C GLY A 317 20.40 -15.29 -12.21
N ASP A 318 20.18 -13.98 -12.33
CA ASP A 318 20.65 -13.14 -13.43
C ASP A 318 22.12 -12.72 -13.24
N PRO A 319 23.05 -13.10 -14.13
CA PRO A 319 24.46 -12.75 -14.00
C PRO A 319 24.74 -11.25 -14.15
N ARG A 320 23.76 -10.46 -14.64
CA ARG A 320 23.90 -9.01 -14.78
C ARG A 320 23.72 -8.28 -13.45
N TYR A 321 23.25 -8.94 -12.41
CA TYR A 321 22.97 -8.32 -11.11
C TYR A 321 23.71 -9.06 -10.00
N GLY A 322 24.27 -8.26 -9.07
CA GLY A 322 24.82 -8.74 -7.82
C GLY A 322 24.07 -8.17 -6.63
N LEU A 323 24.13 -8.85 -5.49
CA LEU A 323 23.56 -8.37 -4.24
C LEU A 323 24.57 -7.46 -3.53
N ARG A 324 24.29 -6.15 -3.52
CA ARG A 324 25.14 -5.15 -2.86
C ARG A 324 24.95 -5.13 -1.36
N ALA A 325 23.71 -5.26 -0.90
CA ALA A 325 23.39 -5.20 0.52
C ALA A 325 22.11 -6.00 0.84
N PHE A 326 22.03 -6.44 2.10
CA PHE A 326 20.82 -6.93 2.72
C PHE A 326 20.73 -6.37 4.14
N ARG A 327 19.59 -5.78 4.51
CA ARG A 327 19.32 -5.32 5.88
C ARG A 327 17.82 -5.31 6.14
N ASP A 328 17.37 -5.83 7.28
CA ASP A 328 15.96 -5.83 7.70
C ASP A 328 14.96 -6.35 6.62
N ASN A 329 15.30 -7.49 6.00
CA ASN A 329 14.51 -8.10 4.92
C ASN A 329 14.41 -7.25 3.63
N ILE A 330 15.24 -6.22 3.50
CA ILE A 330 15.39 -5.43 2.28
C ILE A 330 16.66 -5.89 1.55
N LEU A 331 16.48 -6.38 0.32
CA LEU A 331 17.57 -6.75 -0.59
C LEU A 331 17.86 -5.59 -1.54
N VAL A 332 19.14 -5.31 -1.77
CA VAL A 332 19.59 -4.29 -2.73
C VAL A 332 20.47 -4.96 -3.77
N PHE A 333 19.93 -5.09 -4.97
CA PHE A 333 20.66 -5.55 -6.14
C PHE A 333 21.26 -4.37 -6.89
N GLN A 334 22.47 -4.56 -7.43
CA GLN A 334 23.16 -3.61 -8.27
C GLN A 334 23.54 -4.29 -9.59
N LYS A 335 23.25 -3.62 -10.69
CA LYS A 335 23.63 -4.04 -12.03
C LYS A 335 25.15 -3.96 -12.22
N GLY A 336 25.73 -4.98 -12.83
CA GLY A 336 27.17 -5.09 -13.08
C GLY A 336 28.02 -5.44 -11.86
N LEU A 337 27.40 -5.67 -10.69
CA LEU A 337 28.11 -6.17 -9.51
C LEU A 337 28.25 -7.70 -9.61
N ASP A 338 29.46 -8.22 -9.46
CA ASP A 338 29.69 -9.66 -9.27
C ASP A 338 30.03 -9.94 -7.81
N ASP A 339 29.05 -10.46 -7.06
CA ASP A 339 29.20 -10.82 -5.65
C ASP A 339 28.96 -12.31 -5.38
N ARG A 340 28.56 -13.11 -6.39
CA ARG A 340 27.99 -14.45 -6.15
C ARG A 340 28.99 -15.38 -5.46
N ALA A 341 30.24 -15.42 -5.92
CA ALA A 341 31.26 -16.28 -5.34
C ALA A 341 31.56 -15.89 -3.87
N GLU A 342 31.75 -14.60 -3.62
CA GLU A 342 32.03 -14.06 -2.29
C GLU A 342 30.83 -14.23 -1.34
N ARG A 343 29.61 -14.00 -1.82
CA ARG A 343 28.38 -14.26 -1.09
C ARG A 343 28.27 -15.74 -0.68
N MET A 344 28.49 -16.66 -1.62
CA MET A 344 28.44 -18.10 -1.30
C MET A 344 29.54 -18.52 -0.33
N LYS A 345 30.75 -17.95 -0.43
CA LYS A 345 31.84 -18.18 0.53
C LYS A 345 31.49 -17.74 1.95
N ARG A 346 30.71 -16.67 2.11
CA ARG A 346 30.25 -16.20 3.42
C ARG A 346 29.16 -17.11 4.02
N LEU A 347 28.21 -17.53 3.17
CA LEU A 347 27.05 -18.32 3.59
C LEU A 347 27.36 -19.79 3.81
N ARG A 348 28.18 -20.42 2.95
CA ARG A 348 28.50 -21.84 3.08
C ARG A 348 29.29 -22.11 4.35
N PHE A 349 29.01 -23.25 4.94
CA PHE A 349 29.67 -23.75 6.13
C PHE A 349 30.09 -25.19 5.91
N ASP A 350 31.37 -25.49 6.10
CA ASP A 350 31.90 -26.83 5.97
C ASP A 350 31.67 -27.59 7.29
N ALA A 351 30.52 -28.27 7.38
CA ALA A 351 30.16 -29.07 8.54
C ALA A 351 30.77 -30.48 8.46
N ASP A 352 31.40 -30.91 9.57
CA ASP A 352 31.95 -32.25 9.70
C ASP A 352 30.86 -33.31 9.97
N GLU A 353 31.26 -34.58 9.91
CA GLU A 353 30.33 -35.70 10.11
C GLU A 353 29.71 -35.70 11.52
N LEU A 354 30.45 -35.21 12.52
CA LEU A 354 29.98 -35.16 13.91
C LEU A 354 28.82 -34.17 14.06
N LEU A 355 28.91 -32.98 13.45
CA LEU A 355 27.83 -32.00 13.41
C LEU A 355 26.61 -32.55 12.67
N TRP A 356 26.82 -33.22 11.54
CA TRP A 356 25.72 -33.87 10.81
C TRP A 356 25.04 -34.97 11.60
N ARG A 357 25.77 -35.75 12.40
CA ARG A 357 25.19 -36.79 13.28
C ARG A 357 24.42 -36.16 14.44
N ASN A 358 25.04 -35.23 15.17
CA ASN A 358 24.53 -34.69 16.44
C ASN A 358 23.54 -33.52 16.30
N GLY A 359 23.44 -32.91 15.12
CA GLY A 359 22.52 -31.79 14.90
C GLY A 359 21.06 -32.16 15.23
N ARG A 360 20.24 -31.14 15.46
CA ARG A 360 18.82 -31.30 15.75
C ARG A 360 18.01 -31.20 14.47
N GLN A 361 17.28 -32.26 14.12
CA GLN A 361 16.32 -32.20 13.02
C GLN A 361 15.15 -31.30 13.40
N ILE A 362 14.90 -30.27 12.59
CA ILE A 362 13.81 -29.30 12.83
C ILE A 362 12.54 -29.74 12.08
N ASN A 363 12.70 -30.18 10.84
CA ASN A 363 11.64 -30.76 10.03
C ASN A 363 12.24 -31.82 9.05
N PRO A 364 11.45 -32.44 8.15
CA PRO A 364 11.97 -33.42 7.20
C PRO A 364 13.02 -32.90 6.19
N HIS A 365 13.14 -31.58 6.00
CA HIS A 365 13.99 -30.96 4.99
C HIS A 365 15.22 -30.26 5.58
N VAL A 366 15.11 -29.74 6.79
CA VAL A 366 16.13 -28.88 7.40
C VAL A 366 16.52 -29.37 8.79
N LYS A 367 17.83 -29.40 9.02
CA LYS A 367 18.48 -29.70 10.29
C LYS A 367 19.18 -28.45 10.80
N CYS A 368 19.17 -28.23 12.12
CA CYS A 368 20.09 -27.29 12.75
C CYS A 368 21.33 -28.08 13.19
N LEU A 369 22.49 -27.75 12.63
CA LEU A 369 23.75 -28.45 12.92
C LEU A 369 24.42 -27.89 14.17
N ALA A 370 24.41 -26.57 14.33
CA ALA A 370 25.03 -25.89 15.47
C ALA A 370 24.37 -24.52 15.73
N VAL A 371 24.41 -24.09 16.99
CA VAL A 371 24.15 -22.72 17.42
C VAL A 371 25.21 -22.32 18.42
N TRP A 372 25.79 -21.14 18.27
CA TRP A 372 26.72 -20.58 19.26
C TRP A 372 26.60 -19.07 19.35
N PHE A 373 27.17 -18.52 20.41
CA PHE A 373 27.14 -17.09 20.73
C PHE A 373 28.57 -16.57 20.88
N GLU A 374 28.83 -15.40 20.32
CA GLU A 374 30.09 -14.68 20.43
C GLU A 374 29.82 -13.29 21.02
N PRO A 375 30.56 -12.85 22.05
CA PRO A 375 30.40 -11.51 22.60
C PRO A 375 30.83 -10.46 21.57
N THR A 376 30.01 -9.43 21.39
CA THR A 376 30.38 -8.30 20.53
C THR A 376 31.32 -7.37 21.31
N ALA A 377 32.38 -6.86 20.70
CA ALA A 377 33.35 -5.94 21.34
C ALA A 377 32.79 -4.54 21.66
N SER A 378 31.46 -4.40 21.77
CA SER A 378 30.73 -3.14 21.87
C SER A 378 31.04 -2.40 23.18
N LYS A 379 31.35 -1.10 23.07
CA LYS A 379 31.56 -0.17 24.19
C LYS A 379 30.24 0.29 24.84
N SER A 380 29.30 -0.62 25.17
CA SER A 380 28.11 -0.21 25.92
C SER A 380 28.40 -0.17 27.43
N LEU A 381 28.48 1.04 27.98
CA LEU A 381 28.42 1.31 29.42
C LEU A 381 26.96 1.10 29.90
N GLY A 382 26.56 -0.16 30.13
CA GLY A 382 25.23 -0.51 30.65
C GLY A 382 25.04 -2.01 30.91
N PRO A 383 23.94 -2.43 31.58
CA PRO A 383 23.69 -3.83 31.95
C PRO A 383 23.26 -4.74 30.78
N VAL A 384 22.90 -4.18 29.61
CA VAL A 384 22.53 -4.96 28.41
C VAL A 384 23.77 -5.17 27.55
N ARG A 385 24.16 -6.43 27.35
CA ARG A 385 25.29 -6.82 26.50
C ARG A 385 24.79 -7.26 25.13
N GLU A 386 25.46 -6.82 24.08
CA GLU A 386 25.18 -7.24 22.70
C GLU A 386 26.04 -8.47 22.35
N CYS A 387 25.46 -9.47 21.71
CA CYS A 387 26.18 -10.65 21.22
C CYS A 387 25.78 -11.02 19.80
N GLN A 388 26.65 -11.77 19.11
CA GLN A 388 26.39 -12.38 17.83
C GLN A 388 25.99 -13.83 18.04
N MET A 389 24.80 -14.22 17.58
CA MET A 389 24.33 -15.59 17.57
C MET A 389 24.47 -16.16 16.16
N THR A 390 25.26 -17.20 15.99
CA THR A 390 25.36 -17.90 14.70
C THR A 390 24.55 -19.19 14.74
N VAL A 391 23.76 -19.41 13.68
CA VAL A 391 23.00 -20.64 13.46
C VAL A 391 23.50 -21.29 12.18
N VAL A 392 23.75 -22.59 12.23
CA VAL A 392 24.12 -23.41 11.07
C VAL A 392 22.97 -24.31 10.69
N TRP A 393 22.45 -24.10 9.50
CA TRP A 393 21.41 -24.89 8.88
C TRP A 393 22.00 -25.93 7.94
N GLY A 394 21.46 -27.14 7.92
CA GLY A 394 21.82 -28.21 7.01
C GLY A 394 20.62 -28.70 6.21
N CYS A 395 20.82 -28.96 4.92
CA CYS A 395 19.80 -29.53 4.04
C CYS A 395 19.77 -31.06 4.14
N LEU A 396 18.66 -31.62 4.60
CA LEU A 396 18.38 -33.06 4.62
C LEU A 396 17.66 -33.54 3.37
N LYS A 397 16.78 -32.71 2.81
CA LYS A 397 15.97 -33.02 1.64
C LYS A 397 15.63 -31.76 0.87
N GLU A 398 15.82 -31.79 -0.45
CA GLU A 398 15.43 -30.69 -1.34
C GLU A 398 13.93 -30.40 -1.26
N THR A 399 13.57 -29.16 -1.57
CA THR A 399 12.20 -28.64 -1.50
C THR A 399 11.94 -27.81 -2.74
N ASP A 400 10.69 -27.74 -3.17
CA ASP A 400 10.20 -26.83 -4.21
C ASP A 400 9.71 -25.48 -3.64
N ARG A 401 9.75 -25.32 -2.31
CA ARG A 401 9.22 -24.17 -1.58
C ARG A 401 10.25 -23.52 -0.68
N ASP A 402 10.13 -22.20 -0.53
CA ASP A 402 10.90 -21.42 0.45
C ASP A 402 10.34 -21.65 1.86
N PHE A 403 11.22 -21.86 2.82
CA PHE A 403 10.88 -21.98 4.23
C PHE A 403 11.02 -20.64 4.96
N CYS A 404 10.30 -20.50 6.07
CA CYS A 404 10.53 -19.44 7.06
C CYS A 404 11.01 -20.06 8.37
N ALA A 405 11.99 -19.43 8.99
CA ALA A 405 12.50 -19.79 10.30
C ALA A 405 12.02 -18.82 11.38
N ALA A 406 12.02 -19.30 12.61
CA ALA A 406 11.95 -18.47 13.79
C ALA A 406 12.88 -19.02 14.87
N ILE A 407 13.50 -18.11 15.62
CA ILE A 407 14.44 -18.41 16.68
C ILE A 407 13.93 -17.80 17.98
N ALA A 408 13.71 -18.62 18.99
CA ALA A 408 13.43 -18.21 20.36
C ALA A 408 14.67 -18.45 21.22
N VAL A 409 15.17 -17.43 21.92
CA VAL A 409 16.32 -17.52 22.85
C VAL A 409 15.84 -17.13 24.23
N GLY A 410 16.06 -17.98 25.25
CA GLY A 410 15.74 -17.65 26.63
C GLY A 410 15.30 -18.84 27.47
N SER A 411 14.74 -18.56 28.65
CA SER A 411 14.26 -19.59 29.58
C SER A 411 12.96 -19.16 30.26
N PRO A 412 12.20 -20.09 30.88
CA PRO A 412 11.01 -19.73 31.64
C PRO A 412 11.30 -18.75 32.81
N SER A 413 12.53 -18.73 33.34
CA SER A 413 12.94 -17.87 34.44
C SER A 413 13.42 -16.48 34.01
N SER A 414 13.90 -16.32 32.78
CA SER A 414 14.46 -15.06 32.25
C SER A 414 13.58 -14.41 31.16
N GLY A 415 12.52 -15.09 30.73
CA GLY A 415 11.72 -14.70 29.56
C GLY A 415 12.34 -15.21 28.26
N TYR A 416 11.56 -15.17 27.17
CA TYR A 416 12.02 -15.54 25.83
C TYR A 416 12.06 -14.31 24.93
N MET A 417 13.07 -14.25 24.08
CA MET A 417 13.13 -13.36 22.94
C MET A 417 12.92 -14.16 21.66
N VAL A 418 11.94 -13.79 20.86
CA VAL A 418 11.59 -14.53 19.64
C VAL A 418 11.82 -13.67 18.41
N LYS A 419 12.72 -14.09 17.52
CA LYS A 419 12.92 -13.54 16.17
C LYS A 419 12.17 -14.38 15.14
N GLY A 420 11.35 -13.73 14.32
CA GLY A 420 10.70 -14.35 13.17
C GLY A 420 9.18 -14.18 13.15
N PRO A 421 8.49 -14.72 12.14
CA PRO A 421 9.03 -15.51 11.02
C PRO A 421 9.94 -14.67 10.10
N TYR A 422 11.10 -15.21 9.73
CA TYR A 422 12.03 -14.60 8.77
C TYR A 422 12.52 -15.65 7.75
N LEU A 423 13.17 -15.22 6.67
CA LEU A 423 13.73 -16.12 5.67
C LEU A 423 15.14 -16.58 6.10
N PRO A 424 15.42 -17.90 6.14
CA PRO A 424 16.78 -18.40 6.33
C PRO A 424 17.74 -17.77 5.33
N LEU A 425 18.98 -17.56 5.79
CA LEU A 425 20.02 -16.84 5.05
C LEU A 425 19.48 -15.53 4.50
N TYR A 426 18.64 -14.83 5.26
CA TYR A 426 18.12 -13.51 4.92
C TYR A 426 17.33 -13.45 3.61
N GLY A 427 16.94 -14.60 3.04
CA GLY A 427 16.40 -14.68 1.69
C GLY A 427 17.42 -14.41 0.58
N VAL A 428 18.71 -14.24 0.89
CA VAL A 428 19.78 -14.05 -0.13
C VAL A 428 20.14 -15.35 -0.84
N HIS A 429 19.85 -16.49 -0.21
CA HIS A 429 19.98 -17.82 -0.79
C HIS A 429 18.77 -18.68 -0.37
N PRO A 430 17.67 -18.64 -1.16
CA PRO A 430 16.41 -19.32 -0.84
C PRO A 430 16.57 -20.81 -0.56
N THR A 431 15.74 -21.37 0.34
CA THR A 431 15.92 -22.75 0.81
C THR A 431 15.65 -23.81 -0.26
N PHE A 432 14.87 -23.48 -1.29
CA PHE A 432 14.63 -24.37 -2.43
C PHE A 432 15.87 -24.54 -3.34
N LEU A 433 16.90 -23.70 -3.18
CA LEU A 433 18.17 -23.87 -3.89
C LEU A 433 19.15 -24.78 -3.16
N TRP A 434 18.91 -25.10 -1.89
CA TRP A 434 19.84 -25.89 -1.08
C TRP A 434 19.90 -27.32 -1.57
N LYS A 435 21.10 -27.87 -1.64
CA LYS A 435 21.34 -29.26 -2.01
C LYS A 435 21.58 -30.13 -0.79
N VAL A 436 21.15 -31.39 -0.87
CA VAL A 436 21.31 -32.35 0.23
C VAL A 436 22.79 -32.43 0.62
N GLY A 437 23.06 -32.33 1.92
CA GLY A 437 24.42 -32.33 2.46
C GLY A 437 25.12 -30.96 2.44
N GLU A 438 24.51 -29.92 1.87
CA GLU A 438 25.01 -28.56 2.06
C GLU A 438 24.63 -28.01 3.44
N ALA A 439 25.56 -27.26 4.03
CA ALA A 439 25.35 -26.52 5.25
C ALA A 439 25.65 -25.03 5.04
N PHE A 440 24.86 -24.21 5.72
CA PHE A 440 24.92 -22.77 5.62
C PHE A 440 24.85 -22.13 6.99
N ARG A 441 25.58 -21.02 7.18
CA ARG A 441 25.58 -20.23 8.40
C ARG A 441 24.90 -18.88 8.19
N GLU A 442 24.25 -18.40 9.25
CA GLU A 442 23.75 -17.03 9.38
C GLU A 442 24.01 -16.52 10.79
N THR A 443 24.20 -15.21 10.93
CA THR A 443 24.63 -14.59 12.19
C THR A 443 23.74 -13.41 12.55
N HIS A 444 23.04 -13.50 13.67
CA HIS A 444 22.09 -12.50 14.15
C HIS A 444 22.69 -11.73 15.31
N THR A 445 22.49 -10.41 15.33
CA THR A 445 22.82 -9.59 16.50
C THR A 445 21.66 -9.70 17.50
N VAL A 446 21.98 -10.01 18.76
CA VAL A 446 21.00 -10.25 19.81
C VAL A 446 21.38 -9.39 21.01
N GLN A 447 20.42 -8.64 21.55
CA GLN A 447 20.59 -7.98 22.83
C GLN A 447 20.34 -9.03 23.92
N ALA A 448 21.36 -9.37 24.71
CA ALA A 448 21.24 -10.35 25.77
C ALA A 448 20.70 -9.67 27.04
N PRO A 449 19.48 -10.01 27.50
CA PRO A 449 18.99 -9.64 28.83
C PRO A 449 19.62 -10.49 29.95
N PHE A 450 20.55 -11.39 29.60
CA PHE A 450 21.14 -12.41 30.47
C PHE A 450 22.67 -12.36 30.42
N ASP A 451 23.32 -12.96 31.42
CA ASP A 451 24.78 -13.06 31.47
C ASP A 451 25.28 -14.01 30.36
N LEU A 452 26.14 -13.47 29.48
CA LEU A 452 26.78 -14.21 28.40
C LEU A 452 27.69 -15.34 28.90
N SER A 453 28.10 -15.33 30.17
CA SER A 453 28.82 -16.45 30.79
C SER A 453 28.04 -17.78 30.75
N GLN A 454 26.70 -17.71 30.67
CA GLN A 454 25.81 -18.87 30.58
C GLN A 454 25.36 -19.17 29.16
N ALA A 455 25.87 -18.46 28.13
CA ALA A 455 25.36 -18.55 26.76
C ALA A 455 25.41 -19.96 26.15
N HIS A 456 26.39 -20.78 26.56
CA HIS A 456 26.50 -22.18 26.13
C HIS A 456 25.36 -23.10 26.62
N SER A 457 24.57 -22.65 27.61
CA SER A 457 23.47 -23.41 28.23
C SER A 457 22.07 -22.86 27.92
N LEU A 458 21.98 -21.81 27.11
CA LEU A 458 20.70 -21.18 26.80
C LEU A 458 19.85 -22.06 25.89
N PRO A 459 18.58 -22.32 26.26
CA PRO A 459 17.65 -22.99 25.37
C PRO A 459 17.40 -22.13 24.12
N VAL A 460 17.66 -22.71 22.94
CA VAL A 460 17.30 -22.12 21.65
C VAL A 460 16.16 -22.93 21.04
N GLY A 461 14.99 -22.30 20.94
CA GLY A 461 13.83 -22.82 20.22
C GLY A 461 13.92 -22.47 18.75
N LEU A 462 14.23 -23.45 17.90
CA LEU A 462 14.25 -23.28 16.45
C LEU A 462 12.99 -23.86 15.82
N HIS A 463 12.35 -23.09 14.97
CA HIS A 463 11.13 -23.48 14.27
C HIS A 463 11.29 -23.19 12.79
N ILE A 464 10.88 -24.13 11.95
CA ILE A 464 10.84 -23.95 10.50
C ILE A 464 9.50 -24.43 9.97
N ALA A 465 8.82 -23.55 9.25
CA ALA A 465 7.59 -23.87 8.55
C ALA A 465 7.68 -23.47 7.08
N GLU A 466 6.89 -24.11 6.23
CA GLU A 466 6.66 -23.58 4.88
C GLU A 466 6.21 -22.13 4.97
N ARG A 467 6.75 -21.27 4.11
CA ARG A 467 6.46 -19.83 4.16
C ARG A 467 4.97 -19.49 4.10
N VAL A 468 4.16 -20.29 3.42
CA VAL A 468 2.70 -20.11 3.35
C VAL A 468 2.06 -20.17 4.75
N ARG A 469 2.74 -20.75 5.74
CA ARG A 469 2.32 -20.84 7.13
C ARG A 469 3.01 -19.83 8.05
N ALA A 470 3.71 -18.81 7.52
CA ALA A 470 4.43 -17.82 8.35
C ALA A 470 3.52 -17.16 9.40
N ASP A 471 2.30 -16.75 9.04
CA ASP A 471 1.35 -16.15 9.98
C ASP A 471 0.87 -17.13 11.06
N ALA A 472 0.72 -18.40 10.70
CA ALA A 472 0.37 -19.45 11.66
C ALA A 472 1.54 -19.70 12.63
N LEU A 473 2.76 -19.76 12.11
CA LEU A 473 3.98 -19.87 12.90
C LEU A 473 4.11 -18.68 13.86
N ALA A 474 3.86 -17.45 13.42
CA ALA A 474 3.88 -16.27 14.28
C ALA A 474 2.90 -16.40 15.47
N ARG A 475 1.66 -16.81 15.21
CA ARG A 475 0.65 -17.03 16.26
C ARG A 475 1.01 -18.17 17.21
N GLU A 476 1.55 -19.26 16.70
CA GLU A 476 2.01 -20.39 17.52
C GLU A 476 3.16 -19.99 18.44
N LEU A 477 4.10 -19.18 17.94
CA LEU A 477 5.22 -18.67 18.72
C LEU A 477 4.76 -17.72 19.82
N GLU A 478 3.83 -16.80 19.49
CA GLU A 478 3.26 -15.87 20.46
C GLU A 478 2.54 -16.62 21.59
N ALA A 479 1.76 -17.65 21.25
CA ALA A 479 1.08 -18.50 22.22
C ALA A 479 2.05 -19.30 23.11
N ARG A 480 3.21 -19.69 22.57
CA ARG A 480 4.18 -20.57 23.25
C ARG A 480 5.22 -19.84 24.08
N TYR A 481 5.65 -18.67 23.63
CA TYR A 481 6.81 -17.94 24.19
C TYR A 481 6.47 -16.53 24.68
N GLY A 482 5.25 -16.03 24.44
CA GLY A 482 4.87 -14.64 24.70
C GLY A 482 5.13 -13.73 23.49
N PRO A 483 5.01 -12.39 23.65
CA PRO A 483 5.06 -11.46 22.52
C PRO A 483 6.35 -11.60 21.72
N VAL A 484 6.20 -11.74 20.41
CA VAL A 484 7.30 -11.86 19.46
C VAL A 484 7.96 -10.48 19.30
N VAL A 485 9.28 -10.40 19.49
CA VAL A 485 10.02 -9.15 19.37
C VAL A 485 10.94 -9.24 18.16
N ILE A 486 10.73 -8.37 17.18
CA ILE A 486 11.57 -8.32 15.98
C ILE A 486 12.85 -7.54 16.34
N TRP A 487 13.94 -8.24 16.60
CA TRP A 487 15.28 -7.65 16.76
C TRP A 487 16.05 -7.78 15.42
N ASN A 488 16.79 -6.73 15.06
CA ASN A 488 17.52 -6.62 13.79
C ASN A 488 18.68 -7.63 13.67
#